data_AF-A0A369KKE5-F1
#
_entry.id   AF-A0A369KKE5-F1
#
_cell.length_a   1.000
_cell.length_b   1.000
_cell.length_c   1.000
_cell.angle_alpha   90.00
_cell.angle_beta   90.00
_cell.angle_gamma   90.00
#
_symmetry.space_group_name_H-M   'P 1'
#
loop_
_entity.id
_entity.type
_entity.pdbx_description
1 polymer ?
#
loop_
_entity_poly.entity_id
_entity_poly.type
_entity_poly.pdbx_seq_one_letter_code
_entity_poly.pdbx_strand_id
1 'polypeptide(L)'
;MFLAKVGLPHLTKEGNMLRLMITDHLWSRLAALLKEFKIHYSNRLRIFMEAVFWKLRTGAPWKDLPTEFGSYSTVFNKFNLWSKHDI
;
A
#
# COMPACT_ATOMS: atom_id res chain seq x y z
N MET A 1 18.94 14.88 0.77
CA MET A 1 19.90 14.13 -0.07
C MET A 1 20.51 13.01 0.76
N PHE A 2 19.81 11.88 0.96
CA PHE A 2 20.36 10.67 1.58
C PHE A 2 19.48 9.47 1.23
N LEU A 3 19.56 9.00 -0.01
CA LEU A 3 19.19 7.63 -0.38
C LEU A 3 20.08 7.21 -1.55
N ALA A 4 21.35 6.91 -1.25
CA ALA A 4 22.28 6.29 -2.17
C ALA A 4 23.06 5.21 -1.43
N LYS A 5 22.54 3.97 -1.43
CA LYS A 5 23.30 2.69 -1.41
C LYS A 5 22.39 1.48 -1.18
N VAL A 6 21.41 1.26 -2.06
CA VAL A 6 20.96 -0.10 -2.35
C VAL A 6 20.67 -0.14 -3.84
N GLY A 7 21.49 -0.88 -4.59
CA GLY A 7 21.33 -1.03 -6.04
C GLY A 7 20.01 -1.73 -6.36
N LEU A 8 19.06 -0.98 -6.93
CA LEU A 8 17.84 -1.52 -7.53
C LEU A 8 17.93 -1.28 -9.04
N PRO A 9 18.32 -2.28 -9.85
CA PRO A 9 18.74 -2.09 -11.25
C PRO A 9 17.57 -1.93 -12.26
N HIS A 10 16.38 -1.49 -11.85
CA HIS A 10 15.20 -1.46 -12.74
C HIS A 10 14.49 -0.12 -12.83
N LEU A 11 15.15 0.99 -12.48
CA LEU A 11 14.58 2.33 -12.64
C LEU A 11 14.98 2.93 -14.00
N THR A 12 14.43 2.37 -15.09
CA THR A 12 14.44 3.01 -16.41
C THR A 12 13.34 4.05 -16.49
N LYS A 13 13.74 5.27 -16.88
CA LYS A 13 12.90 6.44 -17.14
C LYS A 13 11.71 6.12 -18.06
N GLU A 14 10.52 5.97 -17.49
CA GLU A 14 9.24 6.16 -18.18
C GLU A 14 8.15 6.34 -17.10
N GLY A 15 7.38 7.43 -17.20
CA GLY A 15 6.56 8.01 -16.14
C GLY A 15 5.29 7.23 -15.77
N ASN A 16 5.43 5.99 -15.30
CA ASN A 16 4.31 5.17 -14.82
C ASN A 16 4.72 4.25 -13.65
N MET A 17 5.60 4.76 -12.76
CA MET A 17 6.29 4.05 -11.68
C MET A 17 5.85 4.49 -10.27
N LEU A 18 4.54 4.67 -10.06
CA LEU A 18 3.91 4.50 -8.74
C LEU A 18 3.29 3.08 -8.60
N ARG A 19 3.76 2.17 -9.48
CA ARG A 19 3.17 0.91 -9.91
C ARG A 19 2.96 -0.10 -8.78
N LEU A 20 1.70 -0.36 -8.48
CA LEU A 20 1.13 -1.48 -7.70
C LEU A 20 2.10 -2.70 -7.58
N MET A 21 2.79 -2.84 -6.45
CA MET A 21 3.82 -3.89 -6.27
C MET A 21 3.27 -5.23 -5.76
N ILE A 22 2.02 -5.27 -5.32
CA ILE A 22 1.41 -6.54 -4.96
C ILE A 22 1.11 -7.29 -6.26
N THR A 23 1.96 -8.26 -6.59
CA THR A 23 1.67 -9.22 -7.66
C THR A 23 0.41 -10.01 -7.31
N ASP A 24 -0.33 -10.48 -8.31
CA ASP A 24 -1.57 -11.22 -8.06
C ASP A 24 -1.36 -12.44 -7.17
N HIS A 25 -0.21 -13.12 -7.30
CA HIS A 25 0.16 -14.23 -6.43
C HIS A 25 0.38 -13.83 -4.97
N LEU A 26 1.08 -12.71 -4.71
CA LEU A 26 1.23 -12.18 -3.34
C LEU A 26 -0.13 -11.70 -2.80
N TRP A 27 -0.94 -11.07 -3.66
CA TRP A 27 -2.29 -10.66 -3.31
C TRP A 27 -3.13 -11.86 -2.90
N SER A 28 -3.11 -12.96 -3.65
CA SER A 28 -3.88 -14.17 -3.32
C SER A 28 -3.51 -14.75 -1.96
N ARG A 29 -2.22 -14.77 -1.60
CA ARG A 29 -1.76 -15.22 -0.28
C ARG A 29 -2.19 -14.25 0.83
N LEU A 30 -1.98 -12.95 0.62
CA LEU A 30 -2.37 -11.92 1.59
C LEU A 30 -3.89 -11.91 1.80
N ALA A 31 -4.64 -11.95 0.71
CA ALA A 31 -6.08 -12.12 0.70
C ALA A 31 -6.46 -13.33 1.56
N ALA A 32 -5.93 -14.52 1.28
CA ALA A 32 -6.27 -15.72 2.05
C ALA A 32 -6.16 -15.49 3.57
N LEU A 33 -5.08 -14.85 4.03
CA LEU A 33 -4.92 -14.45 5.44
C LEU A 33 -5.99 -13.44 5.90
N LEU A 34 -6.24 -12.38 5.12
CA LEU A 34 -7.29 -11.40 5.45
C LEU A 34 -8.68 -12.05 5.57
N LYS A 35 -8.94 -13.12 4.81
CA LYS A 35 -10.18 -13.90 4.90
C LYS A 35 -10.27 -14.66 6.22
N GLU A 36 -9.16 -15.24 6.65
CA GLU A 36 -9.05 -15.97 7.90
C GLU A 36 -9.32 -15.06 9.10
N PHE A 37 -8.80 -13.84 9.06
CA PHE A 37 -9.07 -12.79 10.06
C PHE A 37 -10.46 -12.14 9.93
N LYS A 38 -11.36 -12.69 9.10
CA LYS A 38 -12.71 -12.16 8.83
C LYS A 38 -12.75 -10.69 8.40
N ILE A 39 -11.66 -10.19 7.81
CA ILE A 39 -11.62 -8.83 7.28
C ILE A 39 -12.43 -8.81 5.99
N HIS A 40 -13.54 -8.07 5.99
CA HIS A 40 -14.46 -8.03 4.85
C HIS A 40 -13.77 -7.54 3.57
N TYR A 41 -13.90 -8.35 2.52
CA TYR A 41 -13.37 -8.07 1.20
C TYR A 41 -14.24 -7.06 0.47
N SER A 42 -13.67 -5.88 0.22
CA SER A 42 -14.14 -4.94 -0.78
C SER A 42 -13.17 -4.96 -1.96
N ASN A 43 -13.64 -4.69 -3.17
CA ASN A 43 -12.79 -4.46 -4.34
C ASN A 43 -11.71 -3.37 -4.09
N ARG A 44 -11.90 -2.50 -3.09
CA ARG A 44 -10.94 -1.46 -2.70
C ARG A 44 -9.92 -1.90 -1.64
N LEU A 45 -9.97 -3.15 -1.16
CA LEU A 45 -9.04 -3.64 -0.13
C LEU A 45 -7.62 -3.76 -0.68
N ARG A 46 -7.47 -4.17 -1.95
CA ARG A 46 -6.16 -4.22 -2.62
C ARG A 46 -5.51 -2.85 -2.68
N ILE A 47 -6.24 -1.86 -3.21
CA ILE A 47 -5.78 -0.48 -3.32
C ILE A 47 -5.39 0.09 -1.94
N PHE A 48 -6.17 -0.21 -0.91
CA PHE A 48 -5.84 0.19 0.46
C PHE A 48 -4.53 -0.45 0.96
N MET A 49 -4.36 -1.76 0.78
CA MET A 49 -3.12 -2.45 1.20
C MET A 49 -1.90 -1.93 0.44
N GLU A 50 -2.06 -1.62 -0.83
CA GLU A 50 -1.01 -1.02 -1.62
C GLU A 50 -0.63 0.38 -1.16
N ALA A 51 -1.62 1.20 -0.74
CA ALA A 51 -1.37 2.49 -0.11
C ALA A 51 -0.60 2.36 1.21
N VAL A 52 -0.91 1.34 2.01
CA VAL A 52 -0.20 1.04 3.26
C VAL A 52 1.23 0.59 2.97
N PHE A 53 1.45 -0.30 2.00
CA PHE A 53 2.80 -0.73 1.62
C PHE A 53 3.62 0.41 1.02
N TRP A 54 3.00 1.29 0.22
CA TRP A 54 3.64 2.52 -0.21
C TRP A 54 4.10 3.32 1.02
N LYS A 55 3.20 3.60 1.98
CA LYS A 55 3.54 4.36 3.19
C LYS A 55 4.69 3.73 3.98
N LEU A 56 4.69 2.41 4.16
CA LEU A 56 5.75 1.68 4.88
C LEU A 56 7.10 1.77 4.16
N ARG A 57 7.10 1.69 2.83
CA ARG A 57 8.31 1.76 2.01
C ARG A 57 8.89 3.16 1.93
N THR A 58 8.06 4.17 1.65
CA THR A 58 8.53 5.54 1.43
C THR A 58 8.74 6.30 2.73
N GLY A 59 8.04 5.95 3.81
CA GLY A 59 8.05 6.70 5.07
C GLY A 59 7.41 8.10 5.00
N ALA A 60 7.15 8.62 3.79
CA ALA A 60 6.53 9.91 3.51
C ALA A 60 5.21 10.12 4.26
N PRO A 61 4.82 11.35 4.62
CA PRO A 61 3.57 11.60 5.33
C PRO A 61 2.37 11.18 4.48
N TRP A 62 1.26 10.82 5.14
CA TRP A 62 0.03 10.41 4.45
C TRP A 62 -0.50 11.48 3.48
N LYS A 63 -0.25 12.76 3.74
CA LYS A 63 -0.65 13.86 2.84
C LYS A 63 -0.02 13.78 1.45
N ASP A 64 1.15 13.13 1.33
CA ASP A 64 1.86 12.97 0.06
C ASP A 64 1.47 11.66 -0.64
N LEU A 65 0.44 10.96 -0.14
CA LEU A 65 -0.05 9.74 -0.75
C LEU A 65 -0.54 10.05 -2.18
N PRO A 66 -0.06 9.31 -3.19
CA PRO A 66 -0.55 9.47 -4.55
C PRO A 66 -2.06 9.28 -4.66
N THR A 67 -2.70 10.12 -5.47
CA THR A 67 -4.14 10.09 -5.73
C THR A 67 -4.62 8.79 -6.39
N GLU A 68 -3.71 8.04 -7.01
CA GLU A 68 -3.96 6.70 -7.57
C GLU A 68 -4.49 5.71 -6.52
N PHE A 69 -4.11 5.89 -5.25
CA PHE A 69 -4.60 5.06 -4.14
C PHE A 69 -5.95 5.55 -3.57
N GLY A 70 -6.48 6.65 -4.09
CA GLY A 70 -7.65 7.36 -3.56
C GLY A 70 -7.28 8.51 -2.62
N SER A 71 -8.29 9.11 -2.00
CA SER A 71 -8.07 10.22 -1.06
C SER A 71 -7.26 9.78 0.15
N TYR A 72 -6.17 10.50 0.45
CA TYR A 72 -5.33 10.24 1.60
C TYR A 72 -6.12 10.22 2.92
N SER A 73 -7.16 11.06 3.04
CA SER A 73 -7.98 11.14 4.25
C SER A 73 -8.77 9.85 4.47
N THR A 74 -9.31 9.26 3.41
CA THR A 74 -10.04 7.99 3.45
C THR A 74 -9.12 6.84 3.81
N VAL A 75 -7.94 6.77 3.18
CA VAL A 75 -6.93 5.74 3.46
C VAL A 75 -6.44 5.86 4.91
N PHE A 76 -6.09 7.07 5.35
CA PHE A 76 -5.64 7.33 6.72
C PHE A 76 -6.71 6.98 7.75
N ASN A 77 -7.96 7.40 7.55
CA ASN A 77 -9.05 7.07 8.47
C ASN A 77 -9.26 5.56 8.58
N LYS A 78 -9.23 4.84 7.45
CA LYS A 78 -9.34 3.39 7.44
C LYS A 78 -8.16 2.71 8.14
N PHE A 79 -6.94 3.19 7.91
CA PHE A 79 -5.75 2.72 8.61
C PHE A 79 -5.83 2.96 10.12
N ASN A 80 -6.29 4.15 10.54
CA ASN A 80 -6.44 4.50 11.94
C ASN A 80 -7.52 3.65 12.63
N LEU A 81 -8.65 3.38 11.95
CA LEU A 81 -9.67 2.46 12.45
C LEU A 81 -9.13 1.02 12.56
N TRP A 82 -8.37 0.57 11.56
CA TRP A 82 -7.73 -0.74 11.58
C TRP A 82 -6.69 -0.87 12.70
N SER A 83 -5.87 0.15 12.93
CA SER A 83 -4.86 0.16 14.00
C SER A 83 -5.45 0.28 15.40
N LYS A 84 -6.67 0.81 15.55
CA LYS A 84 -7.37 0.96 16.83
C LYS A 84 -8.23 -0.25 17.19
N HIS A 85 -8.62 -1.05 16.20
CA HIS A 85 -9.12 -2.38 16.46
C HIS A 85 -7.94 -3.25 16.87
N ASP A 86 -7.74 -3.38 18.18
CA ASP A 86 -7.03 -4.54 18.73
C ASP A 86 -7.69 -5.79 18.13
N ILE A 87 -6.90 -6.58 17.42
CA ILE A 87 -7.27 -7.94 17.02
C ILE A 87 -7.27 -8.82 18.27
#